data_AF-A0A3M5P4V2-F1
#
_entry.id   AF-A0A3M5P4V2-F1
#
_cell.length_a   1.000
_cell.length_b   1.000
_cell.length_c   1.000
_cell.angle_alpha   90.00
_cell.angle_beta   90.00
_cell.angle_gamma   90.00
#
_symmetry.space_group_name_H-M   'P 1'
#
loop_
_entity.id
_entity.type
_entity.pdbx_description
1 polymer ?
#
loop_
_entity_poly.entity_id
_entity_poly.type
_entity_poly.pdbx_seq_one_letter_code
_entity_poly.pdbx_strand_id
1 'polypeptide(L)' 'MVDHQTGLISLVQDFTPNEFKNNVLALADVAKFFELPTILTTSFEQGPNGPLVPELKEMFPDAPYIARPGQINAWD' A
#
# COMPACT_ATOMS: atom_id res chain seq x y z
N MET A 1 -1.36 -5.15 3.16
CA MET A 1 -0.46 -4.01 2.89
C MET A 1 -1.13 -2.75 3.40
N VAL A 2 -0.44 -2.02 4.28
CA VAL A 2 -0.99 -0.84 4.98
C VAL A 2 -0.38 0.42 4.38
N ASP A 3 -1.23 1.30 3.85
CA ASP A 3 -0.96 2.72 3.59
C ASP A 3 0.25 3.05 2.70
N HIS A 4 0.54 2.19 1.72
CA HIS A 4 1.54 2.45 0.66
C HIS A 4 0.97 3.44 -0.37
N GLN A 5 0.67 4.66 0.07
CA GLN A 5 0.00 5.70 -0.69
C GLN A 5 1.00 6.73 -1.23
N THR A 6 0.69 7.32 -2.39
CA THR A 6 1.64 8.19 -3.11
C THR A 6 2.15 9.38 -2.29
N GLY A 7 1.29 9.98 -1.46
CA GLY A 7 1.67 11.07 -0.56
C GLY A 7 2.54 10.59 0.59
N LEU A 8 2.16 9.49 1.25
CA LEU A 8 2.91 8.96 2.40
C LEU A 8 4.29 8.41 2.01
N ILE A 9 4.41 7.78 0.84
CA ILE A 9 5.70 7.27 0.34
C ILE A 9 6.72 8.40 0.16
N SER A 10 6.28 9.62 -0.19
CA SER A 10 7.18 10.77 -0.30
C SER A 10 7.83 11.18 1.04
N LEU A 11 7.24 10.75 2.17
CA LEU A 11 7.74 11.03 3.53
C LEU A 11 8.75 9.98 4.02
N VAL A 12 8.94 8.88 3.29
CA VAL A 12 9.96 7.87 3.60
C VAL A 12 11.34 8.46 3.29
N GLN A 13 12.25 8.43 4.27
CA GLN A 13 13.58 9.07 4.18
C GLN A 13 14.73 8.15 4.60
N ASP A 14 14.42 6.99 5.17
CA ASP A 14 15.37 5.96 5.59
C ASP A 14 15.82 5.04 4.44
N PHE A 15 15.08 5.04 3.33
CA PHE A 15 15.41 4.35 2.08
C PHE A 15 15.42 5.31 0.90
N THR A 16 16.19 4.98 -0.14
CA THR A 16 16.06 5.71 -1.41
C THR A 16 14.70 5.39 -2.06
N PRO A 17 14.07 6.33 -2.80
CA PRO A 17 12.76 6.09 -3.41
C PRO A 17 12.70 4.85 -4.31
N ASN A 18 13.77 4.61 -5.08
CA ASN A 18 13.85 3.46 -5.97
C ASN A 18 13.95 2.14 -5.21
N GLU A 19 14.79 2.08 -4.18
CA GLU A 19 14.94 0.90 -3.33
C GLU A 19 13.64 0.59 -2.59
N PHE A 20 13.03 1.61 -1.99
CA PHE A 20 11.76 1.46 -1.28
C PHE A 20 10.67 0.91 -2.19
N LYS A 21 10.48 1.53 -3.38
CA LYS A 21 9.50 1.05 -4.37
C LYS A 21 9.79 -0.40 -4.77
N ASN A 22 11.04 -0.73 -5.07
CA ASN A 22 11.43 -2.09 -5.45
C ASN A 22 11.09 -3.11 -4.35
N ASN A 23 11.38 -2.80 -3.09
CA ASN A 23 11.13 -3.70 -1.97
C ASN A 23 9.63 -3.92 -1.71
N VAL A 24 8.81 -2.87 -1.87
CA VAL A 24 7.35 -2.96 -1.77
C VAL A 24 6.77 -3.87 -2.85
N LEU A 25 7.22 -3.70 -4.10
CA LEU A 25 6.78 -4.54 -5.21
C LEU A 25 7.28 -5.98 -5.07
N ALA A 26 8.51 -6.18 -4.57
CA ALA A 26 9.03 -7.52 -4.29
C ALA A 26 8.20 -8.26 -3.24
N LEU A 27 7.76 -7.58 -2.17
CA LEU A 27 6.84 -8.17 -1.18
C LEU A 27 5.49 -8.54 -1.81
N ALA A 28 4.95 -7.67 -2.68
CA ALA A 28 3.73 -7.95 -3.42
C ALA A 28 3.89 -9.16 -4.36
N ASP A 29 5.01 -9.27 -5.06
CA ASP A 29 5.32 -10.41 -5.92
C ASP A 29 5.42 -11.71 -5.10
N VAL A 30 6.06 -11.68 -3.92
CA VAL A 30 6.11 -12.83 -3.02
C VAL A 30 4.71 -13.25 -2.58
N ALA A 31 3.87 -12.30 -2.14
CA ALA A 31 2.51 -12.60 -1.72
C ALA A 31 1.67 -13.20 -2.86
N LYS A 32 1.82 -12.67 -4.08
CA LYS A 32 1.15 -13.19 -5.28
C LYS A 32 1.65 -14.57 -5.67
N PHE A 33 2.96 -14.79 -5.67
CA PHE A 33 3.59 -16.07 -6.05
C PHE A 33 3.15 -17.23 -5.16
N PHE A 34 3.00 -16.99 -3.86
CA PHE A 34 2.55 -17.98 -2.89
C PHE A 34 1.04 -18.00 -2.68
N GLU A 35 0.26 -17.27 -3.48
CA GLU A 35 -1.20 -17.19 -3.37
C GLU A 35 -1.68 -16.82 -1.96
N LEU A 36 -0.94 -15.94 -1.29
CA LEU A 36 -1.26 -15.55 0.08
C LEU A 36 -2.51 -14.67 0.13
N PRO A 37 -3.43 -14.92 1.08
CA PRO A 37 -4.52 -13.99 1.35
C PRO A 37 -3.98 -12.59 1.65
N THR A 38 -4.33 -11.63 0.81
CA THR A 38 -3.80 -10.26 0.86
C THR A 38 -4.95 -9.30 1.11
N ILE A 39 -4.77 -8.36 2.04
CA ILE A 39 -5.68 -7.24 2.31
C ILE A 39 -4.96 -5.96 1.96
N LEU A 40 -5.63 -5.04 1.27
CA LEU A 40 -5.13 -3.69 0.99
C LEU A 40 -5.90 -2.69 1.85
N THR A 41 -5.20 -1.74 2.46
CA THR A 41 -5.85 -0.66 3.21
C THR A 41 -5.12 0.66 3.05
N THR A 42 -5.87 1.75 3.11
CA THR A 42 -5.38 3.13 3.01
C THR A 42 -5.93 3.98 4.14
N SER A 43 -5.23 5.06 4.48
CA SER A 43 -5.68 6.10 5.40
C SER A 43 -5.90 7.41 4.66
N PHE A 44 -7.11 7.95 4.73
CA PHE A 44 -7.49 9.24 4.16
C PHE A 44 -7.05 9.45 2.70
N GLU A 45 -7.37 8.48 1.83
CA GLU A 45 -6.82 8.40 0.46
C GLU A 45 -7.26 9.50 -0.51
N GLN A 46 -8.36 10.21 -0.20
CA GLN A 46 -8.81 11.38 -0.97
C GLN A 46 -8.15 12.68 -0.49
N GLY A 47 -7.35 12.61 0.58
CA GLY A 47 -6.63 13.73 1.17
C GLY A 47 -5.15 13.78 0.77
N PRO A 48 -4.31 14.46 1.57
CA PRO A 48 -2.88 14.62 1.29
C PRO A 48 -2.09 13.31 1.23
N ASN A 49 -2.59 12.24 1.86
CA ASN A 49 -1.96 10.92 1.79
C ASN A 49 -1.99 10.33 0.38
N GLY A 50 -2.98 10.74 -0.44
CA GLY A 50 -3.14 10.30 -1.83
C GLY A 50 -3.64 8.87 -1.98
N PRO A 51 -3.85 8.39 -3.22
CA PRO A 51 -4.29 7.02 -3.47
C PRO A 51 -3.20 5.99 -3.12
N LEU A 52 -3.61 4.73 -2.92
CA LEU A 52 -2.66 3.60 -2.94
C LEU A 52 -1.90 3.60 -4.26
N VAL A 53 -0.62 3.20 -4.24
CA VAL A 53 0.16 3.05 -5.48
C VAL A 53 -0.58 2.12 -6.47
N PRO A 54 -0.71 2.52 -7.76
CA PRO A 54 -1.50 1.78 -8.74
C PRO A 54 -1.08 0.32 -8.90
N GLU A 55 0.23 0.06 -8.87
CA GLU A 55 0.79 -1.27 -9.06
C GLU A 55 0.21 -2.29 -8.07
N LEU A 56 -0.01 -1.90 -6.80
CA LEU A 56 -0.59 -2.80 -5.80
C LEU A 56 -2.08 -3.11 -6.07
N LYS A 57 -2.85 -2.15 -6.59
CA LYS A 57 -4.24 -2.38 -6.99
C LYS A 57 -4.32 -3.29 -8.21
N GLU A 58 -3.43 -3.10 -9.18
CA GLU A 58 -3.35 -3.92 -10.39
C GLU A 58 -2.90 -5.36 -10.10
N MET A 59 -1.99 -5.56 -9.15
CA MET A 59 -1.52 -6.89 -8.75
C MET A 59 -2.57 -7.70 -7.98
N PHE A 60 -3.43 -7.03 -7.21
CA PHE A 60 -4.43 -7.64 -6.34
C PHE A 60 -5.83 -7.05 -6.55
N PRO A 61 -6.44 -7.22 -7.75
CA PRO A 61 -7.73 -6.60 -8.08
C PRO A 61 -8.89 -7.13 -7.22
N ASP A 62 -8.78 -8.38 -6.73
CA ASP A 62 -9.83 -9.06 -5.97
C ASP A 62 -9.56 -9.07 -4.44
N ALA A 63 -8.44 -8.49 -3.99
CA ALA A 63 -8.14 -8.41 -2.57
C ALA A 63 -9.12 -7.47 -1.86
N PRO A 64 -9.53 -7.76 -0.61
CA PRO A 64 -10.28 -6.81 0.20
C PRO A 64 -9.56 -5.46 0.26
N TYR A 65 -10.25 -4.41 -0.15
CA TYR A 65 -9.75 -3.04 -0.18
C TYR A 65 -10.50 -2.19 0.84
N ILE A 66 -9.81 -1.73 1.88
CA ILE A 66 -10.40 -0.98 2.99
C ILE A 66 -9.84 0.44 3.00
N ALA A 67 -10.61 1.40 2.50
CA ALA A 67 -10.29 2.82 2.56
C ALA A 67 -10.77 3.43 3.88
N ARG A 68 -9.85 3.67 4.82
CA ARG A 68 -10.17 4.23 6.15
C ARG A 68 -10.29 5.75 6.04
N PRO A 69 -11.42 6.37 6.43
CA PRO A 69 -11.64 7.81 6.26
C PRO A 69 -10.74 8.67 7.16
N GLY A 70 -10.25 8.14 8.28
CA GLY A 70 -9.36 8.88 9.19
C GLY A 70 -8.74 8.06 10.32
N GLN A 71 -9.06 6.77 10.43
CA GLN A 71 -8.46 5.87 11.42
C GLN A 71 -6.98 5.67 11.10
N ILE A 72 -6.12 6.05 12.05
CA ILE A 72 -4.68 5.86 11.94
C ILE A 72 -4.36 4.38 12.11
N ASN A 73 -4.78 3.79 13.23
CA ASN A 73 -4.68 2.36 13.46
C ASN A 73 -5.61 1.60 12.50
N ALA A 74 -5.10 0.59 11.80
CA ALA A 74 -5.89 -0.22 10.88
C ALA A 74 -6.81 -1.23 11.58
N TRP A 75 -6.71 -1.34 12.91
CA TRP A 75 -7.52 -2.23 13.74
C TRP A 75 -8.73 -1.56 14.41
N ASP A 76 -8.85 -0.24 14.28
CA ASP A 76 -9.99 0.56 14.78
C ASP A 76 -11.12 0.59 13.73
#